data_AF-A0A7W8LCT8-F1
#
_entry.id   AF-A0A7W8LCT8-F1
#
_cell.length_a   1.000
_cell.length_b   1.000
_cell.length_c   1.000
_cell.angle_alpha   90.00
_cell.angle_beta   90.00
_cell.angle_gamma   90.00
#
_symmetry.space_group_name_H-M   'P 1'
#
loop_
_entity.id
_entity.type
_entity.pdbx_description
1 polymer ?
#
loop_
_entity_poly.entity_id
_entity_poly.type
_entity_poly.pdbx_seq_one_letter_code
_entity_poly.pdbx_strand_id
1 'polypeptide(L)'
;MERTRFLATSRQLAAAAEILAKVGPQDGRLDAFEMLAFFRQLDQPGPGLNAVETSDDELFARTSDAALTMAGRNEFAASHALLNQARSLLPVT
;
A
#
# COMPACT_ATOMS: atom_id res chain seq x y z
N MET A 1 -8.63 -8.26 -9.61
CA MET A 1 -7.55 -7.63 -10.42
C MET A 1 -6.58 -8.70 -10.90
N GLU A 2 -5.93 -8.53 -12.07
CA GLU A 2 -4.83 -9.40 -12.52
C GLU A 2 -3.68 -9.42 -11.49
N ARG A 3 -3.14 -10.60 -11.16
CA ARG A 3 -2.08 -10.75 -10.15
C ARG A 3 -0.87 -9.84 -10.39
N THR A 4 -0.39 -9.74 -11.62
CA THR A 4 0.77 -8.88 -11.94
C THR A 4 0.50 -7.42 -11.63
N ARG A 5 -0.73 -6.96 -11.92
CA ARG A 5 -1.16 -5.59 -11.64
C ARG A 5 -1.29 -5.39 -10.12
N PHE A 6 -1.86 -6.36 -9.41
CA PHE A 6 -1.94 -6.34 -7.95
C PHE A 6 -0.56 -6.22 -7.29
N LEU A 7 0.41 -7.05 -7.68
CA LEU A 7 1.78 -7.01 -7.14
C LEU A 7 2.46 -5.67 -7.41
N ALA A 8 2.29 -5.11 -8.61
CA ALA A 8 2.81 -3.77 -8.92
C ALA A 8 2.20 -2.70 -8.00
N THR A 9 0.88 -2.77 -7.76
CA THR A 9 0.16 -1.88 -6.83
C THR A 9 0.62 -2.08 -5.37
N SER A 10 0.79 -3.31 -4.90
CA SER A 10 1.33 -3.60 -3.55
C SER A 10 2.74 -3.04 -3.37
N ARG A 11 3.60 -3.11 -4.40
CA ARG A 11 4.95 -2.54 -4.35
C ARG A 11 4.94 -1.01 -4.28
N GLN A 12 4.04 -0.36 -5.00
CA GLN A 12 3.86 1.10 -4.91
C GLN A 12 3.42 1.52 -3.50
N LEU A 13 2.47 0.81 -2.90
CA LEU A 13 2.03 1.04 -1.52
C LEU A 13 3.17 0.81 -0.52
N ALA A 14 3.97 -0.25 -0.70
CA ALA A 14 5.16 -0.49 0.10
C ALA A 14 6.19 0.64 -0.04
N ALA A 15 6.42 1.16 -1.26
CA ALA A 15 7.32 2.29 -1.47
C ALA A 15 6.82 3.56 -0.77
N ALA A 16 5.52 3.85 -0.83
CA ALA A 16 4.92 4.97 -0.11
C ALA A 16 5.09 4.83 1.41
N ALA A 17 4.78 3.66 1.97
CA ALA A 17 4.99 3.37 3.40
C ALA A 17 6.47 3.46 3.81
N GLU A 18 7.40 3.03 2.95
CA GLU A 18 8.84 3.15 3.20
C GLU A 18 9.30 4.61 3.27
N ILE A 19 8.79 5.48 2.39
CA ILE A 19 9.09 6.92 2.44
C ILE A 19 8.59 7.49 3.78
N LEU A 20 7.37 7.17 4.20
CA LEU A 20 6.83 7.61 5.49
C LEU A 20 7.67 7.09 6.66
N ALA A 21 8.08 5.82 6.64
CA ALA A 21 8.87 5.21 7.70
C ALA A 21 10.31 5.76 7.80
N LYS A 22 10.86 6.30 6.71
CA LYS A 22 12.23 6.86 6.68
C LYS A 22 12.27 8.37 6.88
N VAL A 23 11.32 9.11 6.32
CA VAL A 23 11.37 10.56 6.16
C VAL A 23 10.18 11.26 6.85
N GLY A 24 9.11 10.52 7.18
CA GLY A 24 7.92 11.07 7.81
C GLY A 24 8.10 11.47 9.28
N PRO A 25 7.06 12.05 9.90
CA PRO A 25 7.08 12.49 11.30
C PRO A 25 7.37 11.33 12.26
N GLN A 26 8.12 11.59 13.34
CA GLN A 26 8.52 10.56 14.29
C GLN A 26 7.32 9.85 14.93
N ASP A 27 6.27 10.60 15.23
CA ASP A 27 5.08 10.14 15.95
C ASP A 27 4.29 9.06 15.18
N GLY A 28 4.40 9.05 13.84
CA GLY A 28 3.74 8.07 12.96
C GLY A 28 4.67 7.00 12.39
N ARG A 29 5.95 7.00 12.79
CA ARG A 29 6.99 6.19 12.16
C ARG A 29 6.80 4.69 12.39
N LEU A 30 6.37 4.29 13.58
CA LEU A 30 6.13 2.88 13.92
C LEU A 30 4.99 2.30 13.08
N ASP A 31 3.87 3.02 13.00
CA ASP A 31 2.74 2.62 12.16
C ASP A 31 3.13 2.53 10.67
N ALA A 32 3.94 3.47 10.17
CA ALA A 32 4.47 3.39 8.81
C ALA A 32 5.34 2.13 8.57
N PHE A 33 6.11 1.68 9.57
CA PHE A 33 6.86 0.43 9.47
C PHE A 33 5.95 -0.81 9.48
N GLU A 34 4.90 -0.82 10.28
CA GLU A 34 3.89 -1.90 10.26
C GLU A 34 3.19 -1.97 8.89
N MET A 35 2.83 -0.80 8.35
CA MET A 35 2.23 -0.68 7.02
C MET A 35 3.18 -1.18 5.92
N LEU A 36 4.47 -0.84 6.01
CA LEU A 36 5.49 -1.34 5.09
C LEU A 36 5.62 -2.86 5.15
N ALA A 37 5.65 -3.45 6.36
CA ALA A 37 5.72 -4.89 6.53
C ALA A 37 4.49 -5.58 5.93
N PHE A 38 3.30 -5.04 6.19
CA PHE A 38 2.04 -5.53 5.64
C PHE A 38 2.04 -5.57 4.10
N PHE A 39 2.34 -4.45 3.43
CA PHE A 39 2.33 -4.41 1.97
C PHE A 39 3.44 -5.24 1.32
N ARG A 40 4.59 -5.42 1.99
CA ARG A 40 5.64 -6.34 1.53
C ARG A 40 5.21 -7.81 1.59
N GLN A 41 4.39 -8.17 2.58
CA GLN A 41 3.85 -9.53 2.66
C GLN A 41 2.95 -9.87 1.46
N LEU A 42 2.22 -8.89 0.94
CA LEU A 42 1.38 -9.07 -0.26
C LEU A 42 2.18 -9.31 -1.54
N ASP A 43 3.45 -8.87 -1.59
CA ASP A 43 4.36 -9.14 -2.71
C ASP A 43 4.97 -10.55 -2.65
N GLN A 44 4.76 -11.29 -1.56
CA GLN A 44 5.25 -12.66 -1.44
C GLN A 44 4.32 -13.63 -2.19
N PRO A 45 4.86 -14.46 -3.10
CA PRO A 45 4.04 -15.35 -3.90
C PRO A 45 3.48 -16.51 -3.05
N GLY A 46 2.19 -16.43 -2.71
CA GLY A 46 1.41 -17.61 -2.33
C GLY A 46 1.17 -18.53 -3.55
N PRO A 47 1.11 -19.86 -3.37
CA PRO A 47 0.88 -20.79 -4.48
C PRO A 47 -0.57 -20.68 -4.99
N GLY A 48 -0.73 -20.56 -6.32
CA GLY A 48 -1.94 -21.02 -7.01
C GLY A 48 -3.06 -20.03 -7.34
N LEU A 49 -2.98 -18.74 -6.99
CA LEU A 49 -4.05 -17.77 -7.32
C LEU A 49 -3.59 -16.78 -8.41
N ASN A 50 -4.32 -16.76 -9.53
CA ASN A 50 -4.05 -15.87 -10.67
C ASN A 50 -4.75 -14.51 -10.56
N ALA A 51 -5.78 -14.40 -9.72
CA ALA A 51 -6.52 -13.18 -9.45
C ALA A 51 -6.57 -12.92 -7.95
N VAL A 52 -6.41 -11.67 -7.55
CA VAL A 52 -6.66 -11.21 -6.18
C VAL A 52 -7.97 -10.45 -6.19
N GLU A 53 -8.85 -10.80 -5.26
CA GLU A 53 -10.16 -10.19 -5.10
C GLU A 53 -10.04 -9.04 -4.09
N THR A 54 -9.92 -7.82 -4.60
CA THR A 54 -10.07 -6.62 -3.78
C THR A 54 -11.53 -6.17 -3.80
N SER A 55 -11.95 -5.39 -2.80
CA SER A 55 -13.32 -4.86 -2.75
C SER A 55 -13.63 -3.90 -3.91
N ASP A 56 -12.61 -3.22 -4.44
CA ASP A 56 -12.68 -2.39 -5.64
C ASP A 56 -11.28 -2.25 -6.26
N ASP A 57 -11.05 -2.94 -7.37
CA ASP A 57 -9.75 -3.03 -8.04
C ASP A 57 -9.27 -1.68 -8.59
N GLU A 58 -10.20 -0.87 -9.11
CA GLU A 58 -9.85 0.41 -9.73
C GLU A 58 -9.53 1.44 -8.65
N LEU A 59 -10.34 1.48 -7.61
CA LEU A 59 -10.09 2.32 -6.45
C LEU A 59 -8.77 1.94 -5.76
N PHE A 60 -8.48 0.64 -5.58
CA PHE A 60 -7.22 0.17 -5.01
C PHE A 60 -6.01 0.65 -5.81
N ALA A 61 -6.05 0.50 -7.15
CA ALA A 61 -4.98 0.95 -8.04
C ALA A 61 -4.76 2.48 -7.97
N ARG A 62 -5.85 3.27 -8.01
CA ARG A 62 -5.77 4.74 -7.93
C ARG A 62 -5.27 5.21 -6.56
N THR A 63 -5.69 4.53 -5.49
CA THR A 63 -5.28 4.84 -4.11
C THR A 63 -3.77 4.63 -3.94
N SER A 64 -3.23 3.57 -4.53
CA SER A 64 -1.79 3.30 -4.54
C SER A 64 -0.97 4.38 -5.23
N ASP A 65 -1.39 4.79 -6.43
CA ASP A 65 -0.73 5.87 -7.18
C ASP A 65 -0.77 7.20 -6.41
N ALA A 66 -1.94 7.53 -5.84
CA ALA A 66 -2.12 8.72 -5.02
C ALA A 66 -1.25 8.68 -3.75
N ALA A 67 -1.20 7.53 -3.05
CA ALA A 67 -0.39 7.38 -1.83
C ALA A 67 1.09 7.65 -2.11
N LEU A 68 1.63 7.02 -3.15
CA LEU A 68 3.03 7.22 -3.55
C LEU A 68 3.31 8.67 -3.97
N THR A 69 2.39 9.28 -4.72
CA THR A 69 2.50 10.69 -5.13
C THR A 69 2.52 11.63 -3.92
N MET A 70 1.65 11.41 -2.94
CA MET A 70 1.60 12.22 -1.72
C MET A 70 2.85 12.03 -0.87
N ALA A 71 3.32 10.77 -0.69
CA ALA A 71 4.56 10.48 0.02
C ALA A 71 5.76 11.19 -0.62
N GLY A 72 5.88 11.15 -1.94
CA GLY A 72 6.95 11.83 -2.68
C GLY A 72 6.91 13.36 -2.61
N ARG A 73 5.74 13.94 -2.31
CA ARG A 73 5.55 15.38 -2.07
C ARG A 73 5.71 15.80 -0.61
N ASN A 74 6.07 14.87 0.28
CA ASN A 74 6.10 15.04 1.73
C ASN A 74 4.72 15.33 2.36
N GLU A 75 3.63 15.00 1.65
CA GLU A 75 2.26 15.07 2.16
C GLU A 75 1.94 13.82 2.99
N PHE A 76 2.68 13.63 4.08
CA PHE A 76 2.73 12.36 4.81
C PHE A 76 1.38 11.96 5.42
N ALA A 77 0.61 12.91 5.95
CA ALA A 77 -0.71 12.64 6.52
C ALA A 77 -1.70 12.14 5.44
N ALA A 78 -1.67 12.76 4.26
CA ALA A 78 -2.51 12.34 3.13
C ALA A 78 -2.10 10.95 2.62
N SER A 79 -0.79 10.72 2.45
CA SER A 79 -0.28 9.40 2.08
C SER A 79 -0.66 8.32 3.10
N HIS A 80 -0.61 8.63 4.39
CA HIS A 80 -0.96 7.71 5.47
C HIS A 80 -2.43 7.32 5.45
N ALA A 81 -3.33 8.29 5.23
CA ALA A 81 -4.76 8.02 5.07
C ALA A 81 -5.03 7.12 3.85
N LEU A 82 -4.34 7.36 2.73
CA LEU A 82 -4.47 6.54 1.52
C LEU A 82 -3.93 5.11 1.72
N LEU A 83 -2.85 4.93 2.48
CA LEU A 83 -2.36 3.59 2.83
C LEU A 83 -3.39 2.81 3.65
N ASN A 84 -4.05 3.46 4.61
CA ASN A 84 -5.15 2.87 5.38
C ASN A 84 -6.36 2.51 4.50
N GLN A 85 -6.72 3.39 3.55
CA GLN A 85 -7.77 3.12 2.58
C GLN A 85 -7.41 1.93 1.69
N ALA A 86 -6.18 1.86 1.17
CA ALA A 86 -5.74 0.72 0.37
C ALA A 86 -5.83 -0.59 1.17
N ARG A 87 -5.47 -0.56 2.46
CA ARG A 87 -5.58 -1.72 3.36
C ARG A 87 -7.03 -2.15 3.57
N SER A 88 -7.98 -1.22 3.70
CA SER A 88 -9.40 -1.57 3.91
C SER A 88 -10.08 -2.15 2.67
N LEU A 89 -9.49 -1.98 1.48
CA LEU A 89 -9.98 -2.57 0.23
C LEU A 89 -9.54 -4.03 0.05
N LEU A 90 -8.57 -4.49 0.85
CA LEU A 90 -8.14 -5.88 0.81
C LEU A 90 -9.12 -6.78 1.57
N PRO A 91 -9.30 -8.03 1.13
CA PRO A 91 -10.13 -8.98 1.83
C PRO A 91 -9.54 -9.24 3.22
N VAL A 92 -10.42 -9.42 4.22
CA VAL A 92 -10.02 -9.88 5.54
C VAL A 92 -9.60 -11.35 5.40
N THR A 93 -8.29 -11.60 5.33
CA THR A 93 -7.71 -12.95 5.41
C THR A 93 -7.85 -13.55 6.81
#